data_AF-A0A1H8S4U4-F1
#
_entry.id   AF-A0A1H8S4U4-F1
#
_cell.length_a   1.000
_cell.length_b   1.000
_cell.length_c   1.000
_cell.angle_alpha   90.00
_cell.angle_beta   90.00
_cell.angle_gamma   90.00
#
_symmetry.space_group_name_H-M   'P 1'
#
loop_
_entity.id
_entity.type
_entity.pdbx_description
1 polymer ?
#
loop_
_entity_poly.entity_id
_entity_poly.type
_entity_poly.pdbx_seq_one_letter_code
_entity_poly.pdbx_strand_id
1 'polypeptide(L)'
;MGELVGEEMTVVASSWHTPTDEDGWRLRNPRGGEHSYVTAHPRYMIHTGRYCPDCTSFFRALSDHLLPKMPDTGRSVDGGWYYQTALDQLVHIADLGSSR
;
A
#
# COMPACT_ATOMS: atom_id res chain seq x y z
N MET A 1 -13.91 -11.69 14.11
CA MET A 1 -13.49 -10.32 13.75
C MET A 1 -12.12 -10.41 13.13
N GLY A 2 -11.96 -9.92 11.91
CA GLY A 2 -10.66 -9.86 11.23
C GLY A 2 -9.87 -8.61 11.63
N GLU A 3 -8.61 -8.56 11.24
CA GLU A 3 -7.72 -7.41 11.39
C GLU A 3 -7.12 -7.09 10.01
N LEU A 4 -7.01 -5.80 9.68
CA LEU A 4 -6.23 -5.40 8.50
C LEU A 4 -4.75 -5.57 8.82
N VAL A 5 -4.03 -6.23 7.93
CA VAL A 5 -2.58 -6.37 8.01
C VAL A 5 -1.95 -5.80 6.74
N GLY A 6 -0.70 -5.36 6.85
CA GLY A 6 0.05 -4.81 5.72
C GLY A 6 1.52 -5.21 5.78
N GLU A 7 2.23 -4.98 4.69
CA GLU A 7 3.69 -5.07 4.67
C GLU A 7 4.31 -3.75 5.13
N GLU A 8 5.25 -3.82 6.06
CA GLU A 8 6.09 -2.67 6.39
C GLU A 8 7.23 -2.54 5.38
N MET A 9 7.46 -1.32 4.89
CA MET A 9 8.56 -1.01 3.97
C MET A 9 9.32 0.24 4.42
N THR A 10 10.59 0.33 4.03
CA THR A 10 11.43 1.50 4.33
C THR A 10 11.47 2.45 3.14
N VAL A 11 11.09 3.72 3.33
CA VAL A 11 11.35 4.79 2.34
C VAL A 11 12.85 5.04 2.27
N VAL A 12 13.44 4.91 1.06
CA VAL A 12 14.88 5.09 0.84
C VAL A 12 15.21 6.30 -0.03
N ALA A 13 14.28 6.75 -0.86
CA ALA A 13 14.43 7.95 -1.68
C ALA A 13 13.05 8.45 -2.16
N SER A 14 12.98 9.74 -2.54
CA SER A 14 11.91 10.21 -3.42
C SER A 14 12.07 9.59 -4.81
N SER A 15 10.96 9.46 -5.55
CA SER A 15 10.94 8.87 -6.87
C SER A 15 9.76 9.42 -7.69
N TRP A 16 9.72 9.17 -8.99
CA TRP A 16 8.55 9.45 -9.81
C TRP A 16 7.67 8.21 -9.90
N HIS A 17 6.37 8.32 -9.64
CA HIS A 17 5.43 7.22 -9.75
C HIS A 17 4.68 7.31 -11.09
N THR A 18 5.27 6.72 -12.13
CA THR A 18 4.75 6.78 -13.51
C THR A 18 3.27 6.41 -13.65
N PRO A 19 2.73 5.39 -12.95
CA PRO A 19 1.33 5.02 -13.10
C PRO A 19 0.33 6.11 -12.67
N THR A 20 0.71 6.99 -11.76
CA THR A 20 -0.12 8.13 -11.32
C THR A 20 0.35 9.47 -11.88
N ASP A 21 1.50 9.51 -12.56
CA ASP A 21 2.18 10.75 -12.98
C ASP A 21 2.32 11.77 -11.84
N GLU A 22 2.60 11.26 -10.63
CA GLU A 22 2.72 12.05 -9.40
C GLU A 22 4.02 11.66 -8.65
N ASP A 23 4.38 12.49 -7.66
CA ASP A 23 5.52 12.22 -6.78
C ASP A 23 5.32 10.89 -6.02
N GLY A 24 6.36 10.06 -6.08
CA GLY A 24 6.42 8.72 -5.51
C GLY A 24 7.52 8.58 -4.47
N TRP A 25 7.55 7.41 -3.83
CA TRP A 25 8.66 6.97 -2.98
C TRP A 25 9.26 5.68 -3.50
N ARG A 26 10.59 5.60 -3.47
CA ARG A 26 11.29 4.32 -3.58
C ARG A 26 11.29 3.67 -2.20
N LEU A 27 10.79 2.45 -2.15
CA LEU A 27 10.62 1.67 -0.94
C LEU A 27 11.50 0.43 -1.01
N ARG A 28 12.04 0.02 0.14
CA ARG A 28 12.77 -1.23 0.31
C ARG A 28 11.94 -2.19 1.15
N ASN A 29 11.71 -3.39 0.64
CA ASN A 29 11.10 -4.47 1.42
C ASN A 29 12.14 -5.03 2.40
N PRO A 30 11.91 -4.97 3.73
CA PRO A 30 12.87 -5.47 4.72
C PRO A 30 13.06 -6.99 4.66
N ARG A 31 12.09 -7.73 4.09
CA ARG A 31 12.20 -9.18 3.90
C ARG A 31 12.97 -9.58 2.63
N GLY A 32 13.23 -8.62 1.73
CA GLY A 32 13.88 -8.86 0.44
C GLY A 32 13.08 -9.83 -0.44
N GLY A 33 13.76 -10.44 -1.43
CA GLY A 33 13.17 -11.41 -2.37
C GLY A 33 13.37 -10.99 -3.83
N GLU A 34 12.51 -11.51 -4.72
CA GLU A 34 12.52 -11.16 -6.16
C GLU A 34 12.40 -9.65 -6.38
N HIS A 35 11.63 -8.97 -5.53
CA HIS A 35 11.44 -7.52 -5.59
C HIS A 35 11.88 -6.87 -4.28
N SER A 36 13.18 -6.57 -4.18
CA SER A 36 13.75 -5.93 -2.98
C SER A 36 13.43 -4.42 -2.90
N TYR A 37 13.10 -3.81 -4.04
CA TYR A 37 12.77 -2.40 -4.11
C TYR A 37 11.57 -2.18 -5.03
N VAL A 38 10.61 -1.38 -4.56
CA VAL A 38 9.44 -0.96 -5.32
C VAL A 38 9.32 0.54 -5.30
N THR A 39 8.68 1.14 -6.29
CA THR A 39 8.26 2.53 -6.26
C THR A 39 6.75 2.57 -6.07
N ALA A 40 6.26 3.49 -5.25
CA ALA A 40 4.84 3.53 -4.93
C ALA A 40 4.36 4.94 -4.63
N HIS A 41 3.04 5.13 -4.72
CA HIS A 41 2.40 6.41 -4.47
C HIS A 41 2.10 6.63 -2.96
N PRO A 42 2.55 7.73 -2.33
CA PRO A 42 2.44 7.93 -0.88
C PRO A 42 1.01 8.03 -0.36
N ARG A 43 0.05 8.45 -1.20
CA ARG A 43 -1.35 8.71 -0.82
C ARG A 43 -2.02 7.53 -0.12
N TYR A 44 -1.61 6.31 -0.42
CA TYR A 44 -2.25 5.10 0.11
C TYR A 44 -1.42 4.39 1.18
N MET A 45 -0.39 5.06 1.72
CA MET A 45 0.51 4.54 2.74
C MET A 45 0.29 5.20 4.09
N ILE A 46 0.65 4.49 5.15
CA ILE A 46 0.63 4.99 6.53
C ILE A 46 2.01 4.86 7.15
N HIS A 47 2.31 5.76 8.09
CA HIS A 47 3.52 5.65 8.91
C HIS A 47 3.31 4.62 10.02
N THR A 48 4.20 3.63 10.11
CA THR A 48 4.15 2.57 11.15
C THR A 48 5.13 2.82 12.30
N GLY A 49 6.26 3.50 12.04
CA GLY A 49 7.34 3.69 13.03
C GLY A 49 7.25 4.94 13.91
N ARG A 50 6.19 5.76 13.77
CA ARG A 50 5.97 6.96 14.61
C ARG A 50 4.50 7.07 14.97
N TYR A 51 4.21 7.55 16.17
CA TYR A 51 2.84 7.92 16.54
C TYR A 51 2.36 9.05 15.63
N CYS A 52 1.37 8.74 14.79
CA CYS A 52 0.70 9.69 13.93
C CYS A 52 -0.82 9.51 14.12
N PRO A 53 -1.50 10.49 14.77
CA PRO A 53 -2.94 10.44 14.99
C PRO A 53 -3.74 10.26 13.70
N ASP A 54 -3.32 10.92 12.62
CA ASP A 54 -4.00 10.88 11.32
C ASP A 54 -3.86 9.49 10.69
N CYS A 55 -2.66 8.91 10.64
CA CYS A 55 -2.46 7.55 10.15
C CYS A 55 -3.25 6.53 10.98
N THR A 56 -3.30 6.69 12.30
CA THR A 56 -4.05 5.81 13.20
C THR A 56 -5.56 5.91 12.95
N SER A 57 -6.08 7.13 12.79
CA SER A 57 -7.49 7.37 12.53
C SER A 57 -7.89 6.89 11.13
N PHE A 58 -7.05 7.13 10.14
CA PHE A 58 -7.22 6.62 8.78
C PHE A 58 -7.24 5.10 8.75
N PHE A 59 -6.29 4.43 9.42
CA PHE A 59 -6.24 2.96 9.46
C PHE A 59 -7.47 2.34 10.14
N ARG A 60 -7.99 2.98 11.21
CA ARG A 60 -9.25 2.57 11.84
C ARG A 60 -10.44 2.73 10.90
N ALA A 61 -10.60 3.90 10.29
CA ALA A 61 -11.67 4.15 9.32
C ALA A 61 -11.61 3.20 8.12
N LEU A 62 -10.40 2.90 7.64
CA LEU A 62 -10.16 1.94 6.57
C LEU A 62 -10.56 0.52 7.00
N SER A 63 -10.21 0.12 8.22
CA SER A 63 -10.59 -1.18 8.81
C SER A 63 -12.11 -1.33 8.90
N ASP A 64 -12.80 -0.31 9.43
CA ASP A 64 -14.25 -0.29 9.55
C ASP A 64 -14.94 -0.35 8.18
N HIS A 65 -14.31 0.21 7.14
CA HIS A 65 -14.84 0.22 5.79
C HIS A 65 -14.59 -1.08 5.01
N LEU A 66 -13.42 -1.70 5.18
CA LEU A 66 -12.99 -2.84 4.37
C LEU A 66 -13.35 -4.18 5.00
N LEU A 67 -13.17 -4.36 6.31
CA LEU A 67 -13.40 -5.64 6.97
C LEU A 67 -14.80 -6.22 6.73
N PRO A 68 -15.91 -5.44 6.73
CA PRO A 68 -17.24 -5.97 6.43
C PRO A 68 -17.43 -6.49 5.01
N LYS A 69 -16.53 -6.12 4.08
CA LYS A 69 -16.57 -6.52 2.66
C LYS A 69 -15.68 -7.74 2.38
N MET A 70 -14.86 -8.14 3.35
CA MET A 70 -13.94 -9.26 3.19
C MET A 70 -14.63 -10.58 3.51
N PRO A 71 -14.31 -11.67 2.79
CA PRO A 71 -14.88 -12.97 3.09
C PRO A 71 -14.36 -13.49 4.44
N ASP A 72 -15.27 -14.00 5.27
CA ASP A 72 -14.92 -14.59 6.57
C ASP A 72 -14.36 -15.99 6.38
N THR A 73 -13.08 -16.06 6.05
CA THR A 73 -12.38 -17.32 5.70
C THR A 73 -11.53 -17.88 6.84
N GLY A 74 -11.37 -17.15 7.94
CA GLY A 74 -10.42 -17.48 9.02
C GLY A 74 -8.95 -17.51 8.57
N ARG A 75 -8.64 -17.01 7.36
CA ARG A 75 -7.31 -16.95 6.77
C ARG A 75 -7.00 -15.52 6.33
N SER A 76 -5.72 -15.21 6.14
CA SER A 76 -5.32 -13.98 5.47
C SER A 76 -5.82 -14.00 4.03
N VAL A 77 -6.51 -12.94 3.63
CA VAL A 77 -7.04 -12.74 2.28
C VAL A 77 -6.39 -11.51 1.70
N ASP A 78 -5.87 -11.63 0.48
CA ASP A 78 -5.41 -10.48 -0.28
C ASP A 78 -6.63 -9.63 -0.69
N GLY A 79 -6.60 -8.34 -0.34
CA GLY A 79 -7.65 -7.38 -0.70
C GLY A 79 -7.69 -7.07 -2.20
N GLY A 80 -6.63 -7.39 -2.95
CA GLY A 80 -6.54 -7.13 -4.38
C GLY A 80 -6.56 -5.63 -4.73
N TRP A 81 -6.25 -4.77 -3.75
CA TRP A 81 -6.28 -3.31 -3.92
C TRP A 81 -5.02 -2.77 -4.59
N TYR A 82 -3.94 -3.54 -4.59
CA TYR A 82 -2.71 -3.19 -5.25
C TYR A 82 -2.26 -4.28 -6.18
N TYR A 83 -1.57 -3.89 -7.24
CA TYR A 83 -0.79 -4.79 -8.07
C TYR A 83 0.57 -4.16 -8.34
N GLN A 84 1.54 -5.01 -8.65
CA GLN A 84 2.88 -4.57 -9.02
C GLN A 84 3.05 -4.68 -10.53
N THR A 85 3.58 -3.62 -11.15
CA THR A 85 3.93 -3.62 -12.58
C THR A 85 5.26 -4.32 -12.83
N ALA A 86 5.56 -4.61 -14.10
CA ALA A 86 6.86 -5.15 -14.51
C ALA A 86 8.06 -4.20 -14.24
N LEU A 87 7.79 -2.93 -13.90
CA LEU A 87 8.80 -1.92 -13.54
C LEU A 87 8.88 -1.68 -12.02
N ASP A 88 8.40 -2.64 -11.22
CA ASP A 88 8.36 -2.55 -9.77
C ASP A 88 7.61 -1.33 -9.23
N GLN A 89 6.55 -0.92 -9.93
CA GLN A 89 5.64 0.12 -9.45
C GLN A 89 4.45 -0.53 -8.75
N LEU A 90 4.21 -0.21 -7.49
CA LEU A 90 3.04 -0.65 -6.73
C LEU A 90 1.88 0.33 -6.98
N VAL A 91 0.84 -0.14 -7.64
CA VAL A 91 -0.26 0.69 -8.14
C VAL A 91 -1.55 0.30 -7.45
N HIS A 92 -2.29 1.29 -6.96
CA HIS A 92 -3.62 1.06 -6.40
C HIS A 92 -4.64 0.87 -7.54
N ILE A 93 -5.60 -0.03 -7.38
CA ILE A 93 -6.61 -0.34 -8.43
C ILE A 93 -7.44 0.86 -8.86
N ALA A 94 -7.59 1.87 -7.98
CA ALA A 94 -8.29 3.11 -8.32
C ALA A 94 -7.51 3.96 -9.34
N ASP A 95 -6.19 3.79 -9.44
CA ASP A 95 -5.33 4.58 -10.33
C ASP A 95 -5.29 3.99 -11.75
N LEU A 96 -5.75 2.75 -11.95
CA LEU A 96 -5.78 2.05 -13.24
C LEU A 96 -6.53 2.81 -14.35
N GLY A 97 -7.41 3.75 -13.98
CA GLY A 97 -8.19 4.54 -14.92
C GLY A 97 -7.79 6.01 -15.03
N SER A 98 -6.82 6.48 -14.24
CA SER A 98 -6.47 7.91 -14.17
C SER A 98 -5.40 8.33 -15.18
N SER A 99 -4.90 7.40 -15.99
CA SER A 99 -4.03 7.69 -17.14
C SER A 99 -4.91 8.15 -18.31
N ARG A 100 -5.25 9.44 -18.32
CA ARG A 100 -5.83 10.14 -19.47
C ARG A 100 -5.14 11.48 -19.68
#